data_AF-A0A9E1VP29-F1
#
_entry.id   AF-A0A9E1VP29-F1
#
_cell.length_a   1.000
_cell.length_b   1.000
_cell.length_c   1.000
_cell.angle_alpha   90.00
_cell.angle_beta   90.00
_cell.angle_gamma   90.00
#
_symmetry.space_group_name_H-M   'P 1'
#
loop_
_entity.id
_entity.type
_entity.pdbx_description
1 polymer ?
#
loop_
_entity_poly.entity_id
_entity_poly.type
_entity_poly.pdbx_seq_one_letter_code
_entity_poly.pdbx_strand_id
1 'polypeptide(L)' 'MTNIKFGIAGYGKMGKIRELSINEYKYATLVSIYEVSECKHYNKDIVIYDSFENRF' A
#
# COMPACT_ATOMS: atom_id res chain seq x y z
N MET A 1 -14.96 -14.90 6.75
CA MET A 1 -14.83 -13.99 5.58
C MET A 1 -13.36 -13.73 5.33
N THR A 2 -12.94 -13.74 4.07
CA THR A 2 -11.55 -13.51 3.65
C THR A 2 -11.21 -12.02 3.67
N ASN A 3 -10.05 -11.67 4.22
CA ASN A 3 -9.52 -10.31 4.23
C ASN A 3 -8.85 -10.02 2.87
N ILE A 4 -9.30 -8.99 2.16
CA ILE A 4 -8.77 -8.62 0.84
C ILE A 4 -7.47 -7.85 1.03
N LYS A 5 -6.38 -8.38 0.46
CA LYS A 5 -5.07 -7.73 0.51
C LYS A 5 -4.90 -6.79 -0.68
N PHE A 6 -4.55 -5.53 -0.39
CA PHE A 6 -4.33 -4.50 -1.39
C PHE A 6 -2.86 -4.13 -1.50
N GLY A 7 -2.42 -3.86 -2.72
CA GLY A 7 -1.22 -3.09 -3.00
C GLY A 7 -1.60 -1.77 -3.66
N ILE A 8 -0.89 -0.69 -3.31
CA ILE A 8 -1.07 0.64 -3.95
C ILE A 8 0.14 0.90 -4.84
N ALA A 9 -0.09 1.16 -6.13
CA ALA A 9 0.94 1.66 -7.04
C ALA A 9 0.75 3.16 -7.27
N GLY A 10 1.80 3.94 -7.00
CA GLY A 10 1.75 5.40 -6.92
C GLY A 10 1.20 5.88 -5.58
N TYR A 11 2.09 6.39 -4.72
CA TYR A 11 1.79 6.81 -3.34
C TYR A 11 1.94 8.32 -3.12
N GLY A 12 1.60 9.08 -4.17
CA GLY A 12 1.28 10.50 -4.07
C GLY A 12 -0.07 10.75 -3.38
N LYS A 13 -0.69 11.89 -3.68
CA LYS A 13 -1.98 12.30 -3.07
C LYS A 13 -3.07 11.24 -3.18
N MET A 14 -3.24 10.64 -4.36
CA MET A 14 -4.30 9.66 -4.61
C MET A 14 -4.05 8.32 -3.93
N GLY A 15 -2.79 7.87 -3.86
CA GLY A 15 -2.44 6.65 -3.14
C GLY A 15 -2.74 6.77 -1.65
N LYS A 16 -2.40 7.91 -1.03
CA LYS A 16 -2.73 8.19 0.37
C LYS A 16 -4.23 8.23 0.65
N ILE A 17 -5.02 8.85 -0.24
CA ILE A 17 -6.49 8.82 -0.12
C ILE A 17 -7.01 7.39 -0.21
N ARG A 18 -6.46 6.57 -1.12
CA ARG A 18 -6.86 5.17 -1.27
C ARG A 18 -6.52 4.34 -0.04
N GLU A 19 -5.38 4.57 0.60
CA GLU A 19 -5.02 3.93 1.87
C GLU A 19 -6.09 4.21 2.93
N LEU A 20 -6.52 5.47 3.09
CA LEU A 20 -7.56 5.83 4.06
C LEU A 20 -8.84 5.00 3.83
N SER A 21 -9.30 4.93 2.58
CA SER A 21 -10.49 4.12 2.23
C SER A 21 -10.30 2.62 2.46
N ILE A 22 -9.08 2.09 2.31
CA ILE A 22 -8.77 0.69 2.61
C ILE A 22 -8.81 0.45 4.12
N ASN A 23 -8.23 1.35 4.92
CA ASN A 23 -8.16 1.24 6.37
C ASN A 23 -9.53 1.39 7.05
N GLU A 24 -10.48 2.10 6.43
CA GLU A 24 -11.86 2.21 6.90
C GLU A 24 -12.66 0.90 6.72
N TYR A 25 -12.18 -0.04 5.90
CA TYR A 25 -12.91 -1.26 5.59
C TYR A 25 -12.43 -2.47 6.42
N LYS A 26 -13.34 -3.05 7.21
CA LYS A 26 -13.06 -4.16 8.14
C LYS A 26 -12.41 -5.41 7.52
N TYR A 27 -12.63 -5.64 6.24
CA TYR A 27 -12.13 -6.83 5.53
C TYR A 27 -11.17 -6.48 4.40
N ALA A 28 -10.47 -5.35 4.54
CA ALA A 28 -9.38 -4.96 3.66
C ALA A 28 -8.11 -4.69 4.47
N THR A 29 -6.95 -4.93 3.87
CA THR A 29 -5.67 -4.59 4.47
C THR A 29 -4.68 -4.19 3.37
N LEU A 30 -4.01 -3.06 3.57
CA LEU A 30 -2.89 -2.64 2.74
C LEU A 30 -1.63 -3.43 3.14
N VAL A 31 -0.99 -4.11 2.19
CA VAL A 31 0.20 -4.93 2.45
C VAL A 31 1.45 -4.45 1.73
N SER A 32 1.29 -3.64 0.68
CA SER A 32 2.43 -3.14 -0.09
C SER A 32 2.14 -1.80 -0.76
N ILE A 33 3.18 -0.99 -0.90
CA ILE A 33 3.20 0.26 -1.65
C ILE A 33 4.29 0.16 -2.72
N TYR A 34 3.98 0.55 -3.96
CA TYR A 34 4.94 0.70 -5.05
C TYR A 34 5.05 2.18 -5.38
N GLU A 35 6.23 2.77 -5.17
CA GLU A 35 6.49 4.19 -5.42
C GLU A 35 7.93 4.36 -5.90
N VAL A 36 8.08 4.98 -7.07
CA VAL A 36 9.39 5.20 -7.71
C VAL A 36 10.21 6.28 -7.01
N SER A 37 9.53 7.17 -6.30
CA SER A 37 10.16 8.22 -5.50
C SER A 37 10.48 7.71 -4.08
N GLU A 38 11.40 8.37 -3.37
CA GLU A 38 11.63 8.04 -1.96
C GLU A 38 10.32 8.16 -1.17
N CYS A 39 9.89 7.04 -0.60
CA CYS A 39 8.63 6.90 0.12
C CYS A 39 8.89 6.27 1.48
N LYS A 40 8.31 6.85 2.53
CA LYS A 40 8.34 6.30 3.89
C LYS A 40 6.93 6.13 4.39
N HIS A 41 6.69 5.00 5.05
CA HIS A 41 5.43 4.68 5.68
C HIS A 41 5.66 4.38 7.16
N TYR A 42 4.72 4.81 8.02
CA TYR A 42 4.85 4.64 9.47
C TYR A 42 4.62 3.18 9.90
N ASN A 43 3.72 2.48 9.21
CA ASN A 43 3.47 1.07 9.42
C ASN A 43 4.58 0.22 8.77
N LYS A 44 5.36 -0.47 9.61
CA LYS A 44 6.50 -1.31 9.20
C LYS A 44 6.09 -2.64 8.56
N ASP A 45 4.82 -3.04 8.71
CA ASP A 45 4.29 -4.27 8.11
C ASP A 45 3.94 -4.07 6.61
N ILE A 46 3.95 -2.81 6.13
CA ILE A 46 3.73 -2.48 4.73
C ILE A 46 5.07 -2.46 4.01
N VAL A 47 5.21 -3.35 3.02
CA VAL A 47 6.44 -3.41 2.21
C VAL A 47 6.40 -2.32 1.15
N ILE A 48 7.48 -1.53 1.06
CA ILE A 48 7.63 -0.49 0.05
C ILE A 48 8.60 -0.98 -1.02
N TYR A 49 8.17 -0.97 -2.28
CA TYR A 49 8.98 -1.29 -3.44
C TYR A 49 9.14 -0.06 -4.33
N ASP A 50 10.31 0.09 -4.92
CA ASP A 50 10.62 1.10 -5.94
C ASP A 50 10.29 0.62 -7.37
N SER A 51 10.14 -0.68 -7.57
CA SER A 51 9.80 -1.32 -8.84
C SER A 51 8.90 -2.54 -8.63
N PHE A 52 8.02 -2.82 -9.60
CA PHE A 52 7.22 -4.05 -9.62
C PHE A 52 8.09 -5.30 -9.75
N GLU A 53 9.23 -5.20 -10.42
CA GLU A 53 10.17 -6.32 -10.63
C GLU A 53 10.84 -6.76 -9.33
N ASN A 54 10.86 -5.90 -8.31
CA ASN A 54 11.43 -6.18 -7.01
C ASN A 54 10.46 -6.88 -6.05
N ARG A 55 9.28 -7.31 -6.52
CA ARG A 55 8.35 -8.12 -5.73
C ARG A 55 8.90 -9.56 -5.60
N PHE A 56 8.68 -10.18 -4.44
CA PHE A 56 8.99 -11.60 -4.18
C PHE A 56 8.47 -12.56 -5.26
#